data_AF-A0A1X7TRV5-F1
#
_entry.id   AF-A0A1X7TRV5-F1
#
_cell.length_a   1.000
_cell.length_b   1.000
_cell.length_c   1.000
_cell.angle_alpha   90.00
_cell.angle_beta   90.00
_cell.angle_gamma   90.00
#
_symmetry.space_group_name_H-M   'P 1'
#
loop_
_entity.id
_entity.type
_entity.pdbx_description
1 polymer ?
#
loop_
_entity_poly.entity_id
_entity_poly.type
_entity_poly.pdbx_seq_one_letter_code
_entity_poly.pdbx_strand_id
1 'polypeptide(L)'
;MIMFTSAIQNLMLSYASVIAFFLFSLPNHFFINYGSYIDFQEISKLNNCKYPDIQLTSTLVIEDSQFYYNLQGLYITSDKYLAGTIKYHFIIRSCLIYGNNEGILIDGTLLRSTQIDIIDTELIGNGGNKIMNSLSNAISLSNVIVANSTSTGLTLKTSLVTFKNNFIFKNNSGVVGGGLAINDSSILTLTSSANLEFIDNHASYKGGGIYVEQSTQSDIILMAPNIPLTIMNNTAAVGADMYGCLGLNYQFNFTYPHISSTGNALVICFCDPDITAVYKNCSNNVSEQKIYAGQTLKNYVALFGYSYFGSLTLTDGTVQVYNDTNFLLNQTYIPNTCSLIEYTPKLTQTGHRSYLKITSSSQGMTQTIFFHFVVNECPIGFSTSSSQGSCTCSQSVSRENVTCDINTLNITHNGLLWIGTYHTSTPFNANATNPNACIINEDCLFYCSPNPVTFQLNYTDTQCVDNRGHRMCGSCTEKYSLLMGSNKCGQCHNNYTMIAWIALFAVMGVLLVVLLIALNLTVSVGTLNGLLFYANIVNFILIVVYHLYLQLSHMKCYDALIKKLFKKQDKDDDPLLDVTESHLTVDQQRRAMVPSSTDVRRCVS
;
A
#
# COMPACT_ATOMS: atom_id res chain seq x y z
N MET A 1 47.78 -11.13 23.75
CA MET A 1 49.22 -11.11 24.12
C MET A 1 49.99 -10.34 23.05
N ILE A 2 49.96 -9.01 23.13
CA ILE A 2 50.92 -8.05 22.59
C ILE A 2 50.90 -6.90 23.61
N MET A 3 52.07 -6.53 24.13
CA MET A 3 52.26 -5.49 25.14
C MET A 3 52.02 -4.10 24.52
N PHE A 4 51.30 -3.23 25.23
CA PHE A 4 51.57 -1.80 25.20
C PHE A 4 51.82 -1.29 26.62
N THR A 5 53.04 -0.79 26.78
CA THR A 5 53.54 -0.02 27.90
C THR A 5 53.03 1.42 27.80
N SER A 6 52.05 1.79 28.61
CA SER A 6 51.95 3.16 29.11
C SER A 6 51.80 3.09 30.62
N ALA A 7 52.75 3.69 31.31
CA ALA A 7 52.74 3.81 32.75
C ALA A 7 51.66 4.83 33.15
N ILE A 8 50.41 4.38 33.34
CA ILE A 8 49.45 5.11 34.17
C ILE A 8 49.56 4.50 35.56
N GLN A 9 50.63 4.88 36.24
CA GLN A 9 50.79 4.66 37.67
C GLN A 9 49.79 5.60 38.37
N ASN A 10 48.88 5.06 39.19
CA ASN A 10 47.92 5.76 40.04
C ASN A 10 48.25 7.25 40.26
N LEU A 11 47.64 8.13 39.46
CA LEU A 11 47.85 9.57 39.60
C LEU A 11 46.94 10.08 40.72
N MET A 12 47.36 9.88 41.98
CA MET A 12 46.90 10.72 43.09
C MET A 12 47.55 12.10 42.92
N LEU A 13 46.85 13.04 42.28
CA LEU A 13 47.24 14.45 42.30
C LEU A 13 46.92 15.01 43.68
N SER A 14 47.93 15.07 44.56
CA SER A 14 47.83 15.74 45.85
C SER A 14 48.04 17.25 45.70
N TYR A 15 46.97 18.03 45.57
CA TYR A 15 46.94 19.40 46.09
C TYR A 15 45.54 19.70 46.63
N ALA A 16 45.50 20.06 47.92
CA ALA A 16 44.37 20.39 48.79
C ALA A 16 43.01 20.80 48.15
N SER A 17 42.32 19.84 47.52
CA SER A 17 40.86 19.76 47.41
C SER A 17 40.54 18.33 46.95
N VAL A 18 39.83 17.56 47.76
CA VAL A 18 39.66 16.11 47.58
C VAL A 18 38.52 15.86 46.58
N ILE A 19 38.87 15.76 45.29
CA ILE A 19 38.05 15.09 44.27
C ILE A 19 38.94 14.01 43.66
N ALA A 20 38.54 12.74 43.80
CA ALA A 20 39.25 11.62 43.22
C ALA A 20 38.79 11.41 41.78
N PHE A 21 39.72 11.47 40.82
CA PHE A 21 39.47 10.98 39.46
C PHE A 21 39.63 9.46 39.48
N PHE A 22 38.56 8.72 39.19
CA PHE A 22 38.69 7.28 38.94
C PHE A 22 38.80 7.04 37.43
N LEU A 23 40.02 6.85 36.94
CA LEU A 23 40.27 6.22 35.65
C LEU A 23 40.21 4.71 35.84
N PHE A 24 39.07 4.09 35.53
CA PHE A 24 38.97 2.63 35.49
C PHE A 24 39.45 2.12 34.12
N SER A 25 40.67 1.59 34.05
CA SER A 25 41.03 0.60 33.02
C SER A 25 40.90 -0.79 33.64
N LEU A 26 39.72 -1.41 33.53
CA LEU A 26 39.49 -2.73 34.12
C LEU A 26 40.06 -3.81 33.18
N PRO A 27 41.02 -4.66 33.62
CA PRO A 27 41.35 -5.86 32.89
C PRO A 27 40.22 -6.87 33.07
N ASN A 28 39.66 -7.32 31.94
CA ASN A 28 38.76 -8.46 31.75
C ASN A 28 38.64 -9.40 32.96
N HIS A 29 37.70 -9.13 33.87
CA HIS A 29 36.96 -10.13 34.66
C HIS A 29 36.07 -9.45 35.70
N PHE A 30 35.11 -8.60 35.33
CA PHE A 30 33.86 -8.41 36.06
C PHE A 30 32.94 -7.58 35.15
N PHE A 31 31.65 -7.91 35.14
CA PHE A 31 30.65 -7.38 34.23
C PHE A 31 30.68 -5.84 34.16
N ILE A 32 31.03 -5.33 32.97
CA ILE A 32 30.66 -4.07 32.27
C ILE A 32 31.95 -3.51 31.59
N ASN A 33 32.14 -3.81 30.29
CA ASN A 33 33.35 -3.46 29.53
C ASN A 33 33.29 -2.01 28.97
N TYR A 34 33.72 -1.04 29.75
CA TYR A 34 34.01 0.33 29.28
C TYR A 34 35.48 0.48 28.84
N GLY A 35 35.75 1.27 27.79
CA GLY A 35 37.11 1.57 27.33
C GLY A 35 37.81 2.59 28.21
N SER A 36 37.14 3.71 28.48
CA SER A 36 37.44 4.60 29.59
C SER A 36 36.17 5.29 30.06
N TYR A 37 35.92 5.16 31.36
CA TYR A 37 34.78 5.73 32.08
C TYR A 37 35.29 6.86 32.96
N ILE A 38 34.81 8.09 32.71
CA ILE A 38 35.10 9.25 33.57
C ILE A 38 33.81 9.62 34.27
N ASP A 39 33.80 9.36 35.58
CA ASP A 39 32.70 9.70 36.49
C ASP A 39 33.21 10.53 37.67
N PHE A 40 32.44 11.55 38.02
CA PHE A 40 32.75 12.45 39.12
C PHE A 40 31.92 12.08 40.35
N GLN A 41 32.61 11.57 41.37
CA GLN A 41 32.02 11.33 42.67
C GLN A 41 32.52 12.35 43.68
N GLU A 42 31.61 13.15 44.26
CA GLU A 42 31.92 13.98 45.41
C GLU A 42 32.02 13.09 46.66
N ILE A 43 33.24 12.94 47.19
CA ILE A 43 33.56 12.05 48.33
C ILE A 43 33.45 12.76 49.69
N SER A 44 33.41 14.10 49.74
CA SER A 44 33.34 14.82 51.01
C SER A 44 32.37 16.00 51.00
N LYS A 45 31.55 16.11 52.05
CA LYS A 45 30.85 17.36 52.39
C LYS A 45 31.87 18.49 52.42
N LEU A 46 31.66 19.50 51.59
CA LEU A 46 32.42 20.75 51.54
C LEU A 46 32.28 21.51 52.87
N ASN A 47 32.95 21.04 53.92
CA ASN A 47 32.94 21.70 55.22
C ASN A 47 33.81 22.97 55.13
N ASN A 48 33.15 24.12 55.12
CA ASN A 48 33.61 25.40 55.66
C ASN A 48 34.86 26.10 55.08
N CYS A 49 35.29 25.83 53.85
CA CYS A 49 36.23 26.73 53.17
C CYS A 49 35.49 27.68 52.24
N LYS A 50 35.05 28.83 52.75
CA LYS A 50 34.72 29.99 51.89
C LYS A 50 36.05 30.56 51.39
N TYR A 51 36.37 30.33 50.12
CA TYR A 51 37.38 31.12 49.41
C TYR A 51 36.63 32.24 48.67
N PRO A 52 36.61 33.48 49.19
CA PRO A 52 36.10 34.61 48.43
C PRO A 52 37.05 34.84 47.24
N ASP A 53 36.46 35.03 46.05
CA ASP A 53 37.13 35.56 44.86
C ASP A 53 38.15 34.68 44.10
N ILE A 54 38.27 33.38 44.40
CA ILE A 54 39.12 32.45 43.63
C ILE A 54 38.26 31.46 42.83
N GLN A 55 38.20 31.66 41.52
CA GLN A 55 37.55 30.72 40.59
C GLN A 55 38.49 29.53 40.35
N LEU A 56 38.23 28.40 41.01
CA LEU A 56 39.01 27.18 40.85
C LEU A 56 38.71 26.56 39.48
N THR A 57 39.76 26.33 38.69
CA THR A 57 39.66 25.69 37.37
C THR A 57 40.39 24.35 37.43
N SER A 58 39.71 23.25 37.08
CA SER A 58 40.31 21.92 37.02
C SER A 58 40.39 21.48 35.57
N THR A 59 41.59 21.17 35.08
CA THR A 59 41.82 20.77 33.68
C THR A 59 42.24 19.30 33.63
N LEU A 60 41.54 18.51 32.82
CA LEU A 60 41.91 17.13 32.49
C LEU A 60 42.23 17.06 31.00
N VAL A 61 43.40 16.53 30.67
CA VAL A 61 43.86 16.35 29.29
C VAL A 61 44.02 14.86 29.00
N ILE A 62 43.39 14.40 27.92
CA ILE A 62 43.54 13.07 27.33
C ILE A 62 44.14 13.30 25.95
N GLU A 63 45.40 12.93 25.77
CA GLU A 63 46.14 13.17 24.53
C GLU A 63 46.76 11.87 24.02
N ASP A 64 46.91 11.75 22.69
CA ASP A 64 47.61 10.65 22.01
C ASP A 64 47.15 9.24 22.44
N SER A 65 45.86 9.10 22.71
CA SER A 65 45.27 7.90 23.30
C SER A 65 44.40 7.12 22.32
N GLN A 66 44.30 5.80 22.53
CA GLN A 66 43.49 4.91 21.69
C GLN A 66 42.44 4.15 22.51
N PHE A 67 41.19 4.15 22.05
CA PHE A 67 40.08 3.47 22.73
C PHE A 67 39.35 2.55 21.75
N TYR A 68 39.40 1.23 21.97
CA TYR A 68 38.92 0.29 20.95
C TYR A 68 38.24 -0.97 21.47
N TYR A 69 37.27 -1.46 20.69
CA TYR A 69 36.50 -2.69 20.94
C TYR A 69 35.83 -2.77 22.32
N ASN A 70 35.31 -1.64 22.81
CA ASN A 70 34.57 -1.55 24.07
C ASN A 70 33.08 -1.36 23.84
N LEU A 71 32.29 -1.50 24.92
CA LEU A 71 30.88 -1.09 24.90
C LEU A 71 30.78 0.42 24.63
N GLN A 72 31.59 1.20 25.33
CA GLN A 72 31.75 2.64 25.11
C GLN A 72 33.25 2.95 25.07
N GLY A 73 33.70 3.65 24.03
CA GLY A 73 35.10 4.05 23.87
C GLY A 73 35.49 5.06 24.95
N LEU A 74 34.87 6.24 24.90
CA LEU A 74 35.02 7.29 25.91
C LEU A 74 33.64 7.74 26.39
N TYR A 75 33.36 7.52 27.68
CA TYR A 75 32.11 7.97 28.31
C TYR A 75 32.40 9.03 29.39
N ILE A 76 31.83 10.21 29.20
CA ILE A 76 31.93 11.35 30.13
C ILE A 76 30.55 11.60 30.73
N THR A 77 30.45 11.41 32.04
CA THR A 77 29.22 11.62 32.81
C THR A 77 29.56 12.05 34.24
N SER A 78 28.56 12.29 35.06
CA SER A 78 28.72 12.56 36.49
C SER A 78 27.55 11.96 37.26
N ASP A 79 27.83 11.23 38.33
CA ASP A 79 26.80 10.67 39.22
C ASP A 79 26.19 11.72 40.17
N LYS A 80 26.82 12.89 40.32
CA LYS A 80 26.36 13.99 41.18
C LYS A 80 26.47 15.35 40.50
N TYR A 81 25.68 16.33 40.96
CA TYR A 81 25.82 17.71 40.49
C TYR A 81 27.22 18.24 40.79
N LEU A 82 27.98 18.55 39.75
CA LEU A 82 29.25 19.25 39.92
C LEU A 82 28.99 20.63 40.57
N ALA A 83 29.75 20.93 41.63
CA ALA A 83 29.63 22.19 42.35
C ALA A 83 29.92 23.38 41.41
N GLY A 84 28.96 24.29 41.25
CA GLY A 84 29.05 25.43 40.32
C GLY A 84 30.15 26.45 40.64
N THR A 85 30.90 26.26 41.74
CA THR A 85 32.06 27.07 42.13
C THR A 85 33.36 26.66 41.41
N ILE A 86 33.42 25.46 40.81
CA ILE A 86 34.60 24.97 40.06
C ILE A 86 34.24 24.90 38.57
N LYS A 87 35.12 25.44 37.72
CA LYS A 87 35.04 25.28 36.26
C LYS A 87 35.89 24.08 35.84
N TYR A 88 35.27 23.10 35.21
CA TYR A 88 35.98 21.93 34.69
C TYR A 88 36.28 22.13 33.20
N HIS A 89 37.50 21.79 32.78
CA HIS A 89 37.93 21.85 31.40
C HIS A 89 38.51 20.50 30.98
N PHE A 90 37.84 19.84 30.03
CA PHE A 90 38.29 18.59 29.44
C PHE A 90 38.86 18.86 28.06
N ILE A 91 40.06 18.38 27.80
CA ILE A 91 40.70 18.46 26.49
C ILE A 91 40.99 17.03 26.04
N ILE A 92 40.32 16.59 24.98
CA ILE A 92 40.55 15.30 24.33
C ILE A 92 41.22 15.62 23.00
N ARG A 93 42.46 15.18 22.83
CA ARG A 93 43.28 15.60 21.70
C ARG A 93 44.03 14.44 21.06
N SER A 94 44.17 14.45 19.73
CA SER A 94 45.01 13.47 19.02
C SER A 94 44.62 12.01 19.34
N CYS A 95 43.34 11.76 19.60
CA CYS A 95 42.86 10.45 20.02
C CYS A 95 42.31 9.64 18.84
N LEU A 96 42.41 8.32 18.93
CA LEU A 96 41.77 7.38 18.00
C LEU A 96 40.78 6.49 18.76
N ILE A 97 39.49 6.68 18.50
CA ILE A 97 38.41 5.90 19.11
C ILE A 97 37.79 5.02 18.03
N TYR A 98 38.01 3.71 18.08
CA TYR A 98 37.60 2.83 16.98
C TYR A 98 36.95 1.49 17.36
N GLY A 99 35.96 1.05 16.58
CA GLY A 99 35.37 -0.28 16.72
C GLY A 99 34.56 -0.51 18.01
N ASN A 100 34.12 0.54 18.70
CA ASN A 100 33.33 0.44 19.93
C ASN A 100 31.82 0.39 19.61
N ASN A 101 30.98 -0.17 20.49
CA ASN A 101 29.52 -0.13 20.28
C ASN A 101 28.99 1.32 20.34
N GLU A 102 29.57 2.16 21.19
CA GLU A 102 29.44 3.61 21.16
C GLU A 102 30.85 4.20 21.22
N GLY A 103 31.19 5.12 20.31
CA GLY A 103 32.53 5.69 20.25
C GLY A 103 32.75 6.68 21.39
N ILE A 104 32.22 7.89 21.23
CA ILE A 104 32.13 8.87 22.32
C ILE A 104 30.68 9.03 22.78
N LEU A 105 30.49 9.03 24.09
CA LEU A 105 29.24 9.35 24.76
C LEU A 105 29.51 10.47 25.78
N ILE A 106 28.85 11.60 25.61
CA ILE A 106 28.89 12.71 26.58
C ILE A 106 27.48 12.93 27.10
N ASP A 107 27.28 12.73 28.40
CA ASP A 107 26.02 13.07 29.06
C ASP A 107 26.22 14.27 29.99
N GLY A 108 25.70 15.41 29.56
CA GLY A 108 25.82 16.69 30.25
C GLY A 108 24.88 16.88 31.43
N THR A 109 23.99 15.92 31.72
CA THR A 109 22.89 16.08 32.71
C THR A 109 23.35 16.65 34.04
N LEU A 110 24.52 16.21 34.52
CA LEU A 110 25.10 16.60 35.80
C LEU A 110 26.42 17.37 35.67
N LEU A 111 26.83 17.74 34.45
CA LEU A 111 28.13 18.38 34.15
C LEU A 111 28.09 19.91 34.17
N ARG A 112 27.42 20.56 35.13
CA ARG A 112 27.30 22.04 35.13
C ARG A 112 28.65 22.77 35.08
N SER A 113 28.73 23.87 34.34
CA SER A 113 29.93 24.73 34.22
C SER A 113 31.17 24.00 33.69
N THR A 114 30.97 23.04 32.79
CA THR A 114 32.04 22.25 32.17
C THR A 114 32.28 22.67 30.71
N GLN A 115 33.55 22.87 30.37
CA GLN A 115 34.03 23.02 28.99
C GLN A 115 34.65 21.70 28.52
N ILE A 116 34.31 21.26 27.32
CA ILE A 116 34.86 20.05 26.70
C ILE A 116 35.33 20.40 25.29
N ASP A 117 36.61 20.22 25.03
CA ASP A 117 37.22 20.43 23.72
C ASP A 117 37.74 19.11 23.17
N ILE A 118 37.26 18.71 22.00
CA ILE A 118 37.71 17.51 21.26
C ILE A 118 38.45 17.99 20.02
N ILE A 119 39.74 17.66 19.92
CA ILE A 119 40.65 18.26 18.95
C ILE A 119 41.44 17.16 18.23
N ASP A 120 41.60 17.26 16.91
CA ASP A 120 42.47 16.37 16.12
C ASP A 120 42.16 14.87 16.38
N THR A 121 40.88 14.51 16.50
CA THR A 121 40.43 13.19 16.98
C THR A 121 39.67 12.43 15.91
N GLU A 122 39.93 11.12 15.83
CA GLU A 122 39.31 10.21 14.85
C GLU A 122 38.35 9.22 15.52
N LEU A 123 37.12 9.17 15.03
CA LEU A 123 36.03 8.29 15.50
C LEU A 123 35.67 7.30 14.39
N ILE A 124 36.25 6.09 14.39
CA ILE A 124 36.20 5.18 13.24
C ILE A 124 35.53 3.84 13.57
N GLY A 125 34.55 3.41 12.78
CA GLY A 125 34.00 2.04 12.92
C GLY A 125 33.17 1.83 14.19
N ASN A 126 32.74 2.90 14.86
CA ASN A 126 31.95 2.81 16.09
C ASN A 126 30.47 2.60 15.77
N GLY A 127 29.67 2.09 16.71
CA GLY A 127 28.21 2.00 16.58
C GLY A 127 27.46 3.34 16.70
N GLY A 128 28.18 4.46 16.57
CA GLY A 128 27.70 5.83 16.65
C GLY A 128 28.37 6.64 17.76
N ASN A 129 28.22 7.96 17.72
CA ASN A 129 28.72 8.90 18.72
C ASN A 129 27.60 9.81 19.19
N LYS A 130 27.57 10.15 20.48
CA LYS A 130 26.43 10.86 21.08
C LYS A 130 26.88 11.94 22.05
N ILE A 131 26.32 13.13 21.88
CA ILE A 131 26.40 14.22 22.84
C ILE A 131 24.97 14.55 23.26
N MET A 132 24.68 14.38 24.55
CA MET A 132 23.34 14.57 25.08
C MET A 132 23.30 15.45 26.33
N ASN A 133 22.13 16.06 26.58
CA ASN A 133 21.81 16.81 27.79
C ASN A 133 22.83 17.91 28.15
N SER A 134 23.44 18.51 27.12
CA SER A 134 24.62 19.37 27.24
C SER A 134 24.34 20.84 26.88
N LEU A 135 23.12 21.34 27.08
CA LEU A 135 22.76 22.73 26.79
C LEU A 135 23.50 23.76 27.67
N SER A 136 23.92 23.37 28.87
CA SER A 136 24.65 24.24 29.80
C SER A 136 26.18 24.08 29.73
N ASN A 137 26.66 23.32 28.75
CA ASN A 137 28.06 22.94 28.59
C ASN A 137 28.67 23.66 27.39
N ALA A 138 29.92 24.08 27.51
CA ALA A 138 30.68 24.61 26.39
C ALA A 138 31.41 23.45 25.70
N ILE A 139 30.73 22.77 24.78
CA ILE A 139 31.34 21.67 24.01
C ILE A 139 31.80 22.19 22.66
N SER A 140 33.09 22.02 22.34
CA SER A 140 33.65 22.35 21.04
C SER A 140 34.43 21.19 20.43
N LEU A 141 34.27 20.99 19.14
CA LEU A 141 35.02 20.03 18.36
C LEU A 141 35.90 20.79 17.36
N SER A 142 37.07 20.26 17.04
CA SER A 142 37.99 20.81 16.05
C SER A 142 38.79 19.73 15.33
N ASN A 143 38.81 19.74 14.01
CA ASN A 143 39.55 18.75 13.21
C ASN A 143 39.15 17.30 13.57
N VAL A 144 37.86 16.98 13.44
CA VAL A 144 37.33 15.67 13.82
C VAL A 144 36.90 14.88 12.58
N ILE A 145 37.30 13.61 12.54
CA ILE A 145 36.90 12.67 11.49
C ILE A 145 35.96 11.63 12.11
N VAL A 146 34.81 11.41 11.50
CA VAL A 146 33.83 10.40 11.89
C VAL A 146 33.56 9.50 10.70
N ALA A 147 34.02 8.26 10.77
CA ALA A 147 33.98 7.38 9.61
C ALA A 147 33.54 5.96 9.92
N ASN A 148 32.93 5.30 8.94
CA ASN A 148 32.57 3.87 8.99
C ASN A 148 31.66 3.50 10.18
N SER A 149 30.89 4.45 10.72
CA SER A 149 30.01 4.16 11.84
C SER A 149 28.83 3.28 11.41
N THR A 150 28.47 2.28 12.21
CA THR A 150 27.36 1.36 11.88
C THR A 150 25.97 1.95 12.20
N SER A 151 25.95 3.08 12.90
CA SER A 151 24.80 3.95 13.12
C SER A 151 25.23 5.39 12.87
N THR A 152 24.34 6.36 13.13
CA THR A 152 24.57 7.78 12.87
C THR A 152 25.95 8.21 13.37
N GLY A 153 26.73 8.82 12.49
CA GLY A 153 28.11 9.24 12.77
C GLY A 153 28.20 10.07 14.05
N LEU A 154 27.45 11.16 14.16
CA LEU A 154 27.30 11.94 15.39
C LEU A 154 25.85 12.33 15.62
N THR A 155 25.34 12.06 16.82
CA THR A 155 24.00 12.46 17.27
C THR A 155 24.10 13.51 18.36
N LEU A 156 23.39 14.62 18.16
CA LEU A 156 23.19 15.68 19.14
C LEU A 156 21.77 15.58 19.70
N LYS A 157 21.62 15.57 21.02
CA LYS A 157 20.31 15.46 21.70
C LYS A 157 20.24 16.41 22.89
N THR A 158 19.38 17.41 22.87
CA THR A 158 19.34 18.45 23.93
C THR A 158 20.74 19.00 24.23
N SER A 159 21.46 19.44 23.19
CA SER A 159 22.88 19.82 23.31
C SER A 159 23.23 21.06 22.49
N LEU A 160 24.17 21.86 23.00
CA LEU A 160 24.76 22.98 22.27
C LEU A 160 26.22 22.64 21.96
N VAL A 161 26.56 22.52 20.68
CA VAL A 161 27.89 22.09 20.24
C VAL A 161 28.45 23.09 19.24
N THR A 162 29.74 23.40 19.35
CA THR A 162 30.45 24.29 18.42
C THR A 162 31.46 23.52 17.58
N PHE A 163 31.37 23.63 16.26
CA PHE A 163 32.34 23.09 15.32
C PHE A 163 33.31 24.16 14.87
N LYS A 164 34.61 23.86 14.97
CA LYS A 164 35.73 24.68 14.51
C LYS A 164 36.59 23.92 13.49
N ASN A 165 37.10 24.58 12.46
CA ASN A 165 38.03 23.95 11.51
C ASN A 165 37.39 22.74 10.78
N ASN A 166 38.15 21.69 10.46
CA ASN A 166 37.70 20.64 9.54
C ASN A 166 36.83 19.56 10.22
N PHE A 167 35.77 19.12 9.53
CA PHE A 167 34.91 18.01 9.93
C PHE A 167 34.60 17.10 8.77
N ILE A 168 34.89 15.81 8.91
CA ILE A 168 34.69 14.84 7.85
C ILE A 168 33.81 13.70 8.37
N PHE A 169 32.63 13.56 7.78
CA PHE A 169 31.71 12.46 8.01
C PHE A 169 31.70 11.56 6.78
N LYS A 170 32.24 10.35 6.89
CA LYS A 170 32.37 9.44 5.74
C LYS A 170 31.86 8.03 5.98
N ASN A 171 31.08 7.50 5.05
CA ASN A 171 30.65 6.09 5.05
C ASN A 171 29.98 5.67 6.38
N ASN A 172 29.20 6.58 6.97
CA ASN A 172 28.42 6.30 8.16
C ASN A 172 27.01 5.87 7.76
N SER A 173 26.41 4.96 8.53
CA SER A 173 25.00 4.56 8.36
C SER A 173 24.13 5.26 9.42
N GLY A 174 22.80 5.11 9.39
CA GLY A 174 21.94 5.68 10.42
C GLY A 174 20.47 5.46 10.08
N VAL A 175 19.57 5.73 11.04
CA VAL A 175 18.13 5.80 10.74
C VAL A 175 17.80 7.16 10.16
N VAL A 176 18.25 8.22 10.85
CA VAL A 176 18.21 9.60 10.40
C VAL A 176 19.59 10.21 10.57
N GLY A 177 20.01 11.09 9.66
CA GLY A 177 21.32 11.73 9.76
C GLY A 177 22.44 10.70 9.70
N GLY A 178 22.71 10.11 8.54
CA GLY A 178 23.77 9.09 8.43
C GLY A 178 25.12 9.62 8.92
N GLY A 179 25.50 10.83 8.49
CA GLY A 179 26.64 11.55 9.05
C GLY A 179 26.33 12.22 10.38
N LEU A 180 25.36 13.14 10.39
CA LEU A 180 25.02 13.98 11.55
C LEU A 180 23.51 14.06 11.76
N ALA A 181 23.05 13.83 13.00
CA ALA A 181 21.67 14.05 13.42
C ALA A 181 21.60 15.07 14.57
N ILE A 182 20.73 16.07 14.43
CA ILE A 182 20.50 17.12 15.42
C ILE A 182 19.06 17.05 15.89
N ASN A 183 18.85 16.57 17.12
CA ASN A 183 17.54 16.23 17.68
C ASN A 183 17.26 16.96 19.00
N ASP A 184 16.00 16.91 19.43
CA ASP A 184 15.56 17.29 20.78
C ASP A 184 16.06 18.69 21.20
N SER A 185 15.78 19.71 20.40
CA SER A 185 16.19 21.11 20.64
C SER A 185 17.71 21.34 20.71
N SER A 186 18.50 20.45 20.09
CA SER A 186 19.94 20.69 19.93
C SER A 186 20.25 21.81 18.95
N ILE A 187 21.34 22.52 19.21
CA ILE A 187 21.84 23.60 18.38
C ILE A 187 23.31 23.30 18.03
N LEU A 188 23.61 23.28 16.73
CA LEU A 188 24.98 23.22 16.24
C LEU A 188 25.42 24.62 15.82
N THR A 189 26.53 25.11 16.35
CA THR A 189 27.15 26.37 15.94
C THR A 189 28.38 26.10 15.09
N LEU A 190 28.48 26.74 13.93
CA LEU A 190 29.63 26.65 13.02
C LEU A 190 30.41 27.97 13.05
N THR A 191 31.70 27.91 13.38
CA THR A 191 32.57 29.09 13.32
C THR A 191 32.98 29.43 11.89
N SER A 192 33.53 30.64 11.68
CA SER A 192 34.03 31.06 10.36
C SER A 192 35.18 30.22 9.81
N SER A 193 35.89 29.47 10.66
CA SER A 193 36.95 28.55 10.25
C SER A 193 36.43 27.16 9.90
N ALA A 194 35.14 26.87 10.12
CA ALA A 194 34.58 25.55 9.91
C ALA A 194 34.62 25.16 8.42
N ASN A 195 34.89 23.88 8.15
CA ASN A 195 34.80 23.27 6.83
C ASN A 195 34.22 21.86 7.01
N LEU A 196 33.12 21.56 6.32
CA LEU A 196 32.37 20.33 6.54
C LEU A 196 32.34 19.46 5.28
N GLU A 197 32.54 18.15 5.46
CA GLU A 197 32.46 17.16 4.41
C GLU A 197 31.56 15.99 4.83
N PHE A 198 30.54 15.67 4.03
CA PHE A 198 29.64 14.53 4.22
C PHE A 198 29.66 13.66 2.96
N ILE A 199 30.36 12.54 3.02
CA ILE A 199 30.68 11.71 1.85
C ILE A 199 30.21 10.27 2.07
N ASP A 200 29.46 9.71 1.12
CA ASP A 200 29.02 8.31 1.12
C ASP A 200 28.24 7.91 2.39
N ASN A 201 27.53 8.84 3.06
CA ASN A 201 26.74 8.51 4.25
C ASN A 201 25.34 8.01 3.86
N HIS A 202 24.79 7.09 4.65
CA HIS A 202 23.50 6.47 4.41
C HIS A 202 22.57 6.65 5.61
N ALA A 203 21.33 7.06 5.37
CA ALA A 203 20.26 6.98 6.35
C ALA A 203 19.13 6.11 5.82
N SER A 204 18.59 5.18 6.61
CA SER A 204 17.47 4.35 6.18
C SER A 204 16.18 5.16 6.00
N TYR A 205 16.10 6.36 6.58
CA TYR A 205 14.91 7.22 6.53
C TYR A 205 15.21 8.64 6.03
N LYS A 206 15.80 9.52 6.85
CA LYS A 206 15.88 10.96 6.55
C LYS A 206 17.29 11.53 6.68
N GLY A 207 17.74 12.31 5.70
CA GLY A 207 19.00 13.05 5.77
C GLY A 207 20.22 12.13 5.80
N GLY A 208 20.65 11.61 4.65
CA GLY A 208 21.82 10.71 4.61
C GLY A 208 23.09 11.39 5.10
N GLY A 209 23.33 12.64 4.70
CA GLY A 209 24.40 13.46 5.26
C GLY A 209 24.00 14.09 6.59
N ILE A 210 23.04 15.02 6.55
CA ILE A 210 22.62 15.83 7.69
C ILE A 210 21.12 15.69 7.93
N TYR A 211 20.73 15.47 9.18
CA TYR A 211 19.35 15.53 9.63
C TYR A 211 19.20 16.55 10.76
N VAL A 212 18.21 17.43 10.61
CA VAL A 212 17.81 18.40 11.64
C VAL A 212 16.35 18.18 11.99
N GLU A 213 16.09 17.93 13.27
CA GLU A 213 14.75 17.72 13.77
C GLU A 213 13.95 19.03 13.83
N GLN A 214 13.06 19.17 12.87
CA GLN A 214 12.18 20.32 12.77
C GLN A 214 11.09 20.37 13.87
N SER A 215 10.69 19.23 14.46
CA SER A 215 9.66 19.19 15.52
C SER A 215 10.05 19.92 16.80
N THR A 216 11.35 20.03 17.09
CA THR A 216 11.86 20.41 18.41
C THR A 216 12.67 21.70 18.41
N GLN A 217 12.56 22.55 17.38
CA GLN A 217 13.38 23.77 17.24
C GLN A 217 14.89 23.49 17.19
N SER A 218 15.30 22.32 16.71
CA SER A 218 16.71 22.05 16.46
C SER A 218 17.22 22.87 15.27
N ASP A 219 18.46 23.34 15.34
CA ASP A 219 18.99 24.29 14.35
C ASP A 219 20.51 24.20 14.15
N ILE A 220 20.97 24.76 13.03
CA ILE A 220 22.37 24.98 12.70
C ILE A 220 22.59 26.50 12.57
N ILE A 221 23.47 27.05 13.38
CA ILE A 221 23.80 28.48 13.36
C ILE A 221 25.16 28.66 12.70
N LEU A 222 25.18 29.36 11.57
CA LEU A 222 26.42 29.79 10.93
C LEU A 222 26.83 31.15 11.51
N MET A 223 28.03 31.23 12.07
CA MET A 223 28.56 32.49 12.63
C MET A 223 29.16 33.41 11.55
N ALA A 224 29.34 32.91 10.33
CA ALA A 224 29.85 33.66 9.19
C ALA A 224 29.26 33.13 7.87
N PRO A 225 29.23 33.95 6.80
CA PRO A 225 28.84 33.52 5.47
C PRO A 225 29.92 32.65 4.80
N ASN A 226 29.51 31.93 3.75
CA ASN A 226 30.39 31.16 2.87
C ASN A 226 31.20 30.05 3.57
N ILE A 227 30.68 29.50 4.66
CA ILE A 227 31.26 28.30 5.30
C ILE A 227 31.23 27.15 4.28
N PRO A 228 32.38 26.53 3.93
CA PRO A 228 32.42 25.46 2.94
C PRO A 228 31.67 24.21 3.41
N LEU A 229 30.89 23.64 2.51
CA LEU A 229 30.18 22.39 2.72
C LEU A 229 30.30 21.50 1.47
N THR A 230 30.97 20.37 1.62
CA THR A 230 31.03 19.32 0.61
C THR A 230 30.05 18.22 1.01
N ILE A 231 29.11 17.92 0.11
CA ILE A 231 28.15 16.84 0.27
C ILE A 231 28.22 16.02 -1.01
N MET A 232 28.47 14.71 -0.88
CA MET A 232 28.63 13.82 -2.02
C MET A 232 28.14 12.41 -1.70
N ASN A 233 27.41 11.82 -2.65
CA ASN A 233 26.99 10.41 -2.62
C ASN A 233 26.26 9.97 -1.34
N ASN A 234 25.58 10.89 -0.67
CA ASN A 234 24.76 10.50 0.48
C ASN A 234 23.42 9.92 0.00
N THR A 235 22.85 9.01 0.77
CA THR A 235 21.60 8.31 0.41
C THR A 235 20.64 8.28 1.58
N ALA A 236 19.35 8.52 1.30
CA ALA A 236 18.26 8.30 2.25
C ALA A 236 16.93 8.09 1.53
N ALA A 237 15.92 7.57 2.23
CA ALA A 237 14.57 7.48 1.68
C ALA A 237 13.99 8.87 1.35
N VAL A 238 14.27 9.86 2.19
CA VAL A 238 13.79 11.24 2.03
C VAL A 238 14.92 12.23 2.36
N GLY A 239 15.18 13.18 1.45
CA GLY A 239 16.27 14.17 1.60
C GLY A 239 17.63 13.49 1.70
N ALA A 240 18.13 12.96 0.58
CA ALA A 240 19.31 12.09 0.58
C ALA A 240 20.55 12.78 1.18
N ASP A 241 20.73 14.07 0.94
CA ASP A 241 21.84 14.83 1.47
C ASP A 241 21.48 15.51 2.79
N MET A 242 20.38 16.26 2.80
CA MET A 242 19.97 17.07 3.94
C MET A 242 18.47 16.96 4.18
N TYR A 243 18.08 16.82 5.44
CA TYR A 243 16.68 16.92 5.85
C TYR A 243 16.50 17.94 6.96
N GLY A 244 15.52 18.84 6.81
CA GLY A 244 15.10 19.77 7.85
C GLY A 244 15.95 21.04 8.01
N CYS A 245 17.00 21.21 7.20
CA CYS A 245 17.87 22.39 7.21
C CYS A 245 17.26 23.55 6.39
N LEU A 246 16.37 24.34 6.98
CA LEU A 246 15.75 25.51 6.35
C LEU A 246 16.12 26.80 7.10
N GLY A 247 16.30 27.90 6.37
CA GLY A 247 16.24 29.24 6.98
C GLY A 247 17.48 29.65 7.78
N LEU A 248 18.66 29.18 7.36
CA LEU A 248 19.91 29.57 7.98
C LEU A 248 20.17 31.07 7.78
N ASN A 249 20.68 31.75 8.82
CA ASN A 249 21.06 33.17 8.77
C ASN A 249 22.08 33.47 7.65
N TYR A 250 22.97 32.51 7.39
CA TYR A 250 23.90 32.53 6.26
C TYR A 250 23.80 31.24 5.47
N GLN A 251 24.13 31.32 4.17
CA GLN A 251 24.18 30.14 3.30
C GLN A 251 25.57 29.50 3.33
N PHE A 252 25.58 28.18 3.18
CA PHE A 252 26.79 27.40 2.95
C PHE A 252 27.35 27.70 1.55
N ASN A 253 28.67 27.64 1.43
CA ASN A 253 29.34 27.61 0.14
C ASN A 253 29.53 26.16 -0.29
N PHE A 254 28.65 25.68 -1.17
CA PHE A 254 28.68 24.30 -1.62
C PHE A 254 29.77 24.07 -2.67
N THR A 255 30.54 23.00 -2.49
CA THR A 255 31.47 22.52 -3.52
C THR A 255 30.71 22.05 -4.77
N TYR A 256 29.50 21.50 -4.61
CA TYR A 256 28.62 21.06 -5.68
C TYR A 256 27.22 21.67 -5.50
N PRO A 257 26.64 22.32 -6.52
CA PRO A 257 25.41 23.11 -6.35
C PRO A 257 24.13 22.26 -6.27
N HIS A 258 24.16 21.01 -6.75
CA HIS A 258 22.98 20.15 -6.80
C HIS A 258 22.96 19.21 -5.60
N ILE A 259 22.08 19.49 -4.64
CA ILE A 259 21.87 18.67 -3.45
C ILE A 259 20.40 18.23 -3.34
N SER A 260 20.19 17.01 -2.85
CA SER A 260 18.89 16.45 -2.51
C SER A 260 18.52 16.84 -1.09
N SER A 261 17.69 17.88 -0.96
CA SER A 261 17.24 18.37 0.34
C SER A 261 15.73 18.58 0.39
N THR A 262 15.15 18.32 1.55
CA THR A 262 13.72 18.55 1.82
C THR A 262 13.50 18.71 3.33
N GLY A 263 12.26 18.88 3.76
CA GLY A 263 11.90 18.99 5.17
C GLY A 263 10.53 18.37 5.44
N ASN A 264 9.96 18.68 6.59
CA ASN A 264 8.62 18.27 6.96
C ASN A 264 7.58 18.72 5.92
N ALA A 265 6.52 17.94 5.77
CA ALA A 265 5.41 18.24 4.88
C ALA A 265 4.73 19.55 5.29
N LEU A 266 4.92 20.60 4.48
CA LEU A 266 4.36 21.93 4.67
C LEU A 266 3.27 22.25 3.66
N VAL A 267 3.17 21.48 2.57
CA VAL A 267 2.13 21.60 1.56
C VAL A 267 1.64 20.21 1.16
N ILE A 268 0.33 20.09 0.97
CA ILE A 268 -0.34 18.91 0.43
C ILE A 268 -1.13 19.33 -0.82
N CYS A 269 -1.09 18.51 -1.85
CA CYS A 269 -1.82 18.77 -3.10
C CYS A 269 -2.22 17.47 -3.80
N PHE A 270 -3.18 17.57 -4.72
CA PHE A 270 -3.51 16.49 -5.64
C PHE A 270 -2.45 16.40 -6.73
N CYS A 271 -2.12 15.16 -7.10
CA CYS A 271 -1.10 14.85 -8.09
C CYS A 271 -1.61 13.81 -9.09
N ASP A 272 -0.91 13.72 -10.23
CA ASP A 272 -1.14 12.70 -11.24
C ASP A 272 0.00 11.66 -11.15
N PRO A 273 -0.27 10.36 -10.97
CA PRO A 273 0.77 9.34 -10.87
C PRO A 273 1.56 9.15 -12.18
N ASP A 274 0.99 9.49 -13.34
CA ASP A 274 1.63 9.32 -14.65
C ASP A 274 2.62 10.45 -14.97
N ILE A 275 2.59 11.53 -14.18
CA ILE A 275 3.46 12.70 -14.35
C ILE A 275 4.44 12.76 -13.18
N THR A 276 5.71 13.09 -13.46
CA THR A 276 6.68 13.35 -12.39
C THR A 276 6.14 14.41 -11.43
N ALA A 277 5.97 14.03 -10.16
CA ALA A 277 5.35 14.87 -9.14
C ALA A 277 6.26 16.06 -8.78
N VAL A 278 6.14 17.12 -9.56
CA VAL A 278 6.74 18.44 -9.30
C VAL A 278 5.64 19.35 -8.76
N TYR A 279 5.97 20.19 -7.77
CA TYR A 279 4.99 21.09 -7.15
C TYR A 279 4.21 21.95 -8.17
N LYS A 280 4.83 22.31 -9.30
CA LYS A 280 4.16 23.08 -10.38
C LYS A 280 2.98 22.35 -11.02
N ASN A 281 2.99 21.01 -11.01
CA ASN A 281 1.94 20.18 -11.58
C ASN A 281 0.85 19.82 -10.54
N CYS A 282 1.00 20.32 -9.31
CA CYS A 282 0.02 20.07 -8.27
C CYS A 282 -1.23 20.94 -8.44
N SER A 283 -2.39 20.32 -8.21
CA SER A 283 -3.65 21.04 -8.14
C SER A 283 -4.17 21.09 -6.70
N ASN A 284 -4.69 22.25 -6.32
CA ASN A 284 -5.40 22.41 -5.05
C ASN A 284 -6.87 22.00 -5.16
N ASN A 285 -7.40 21.94 -6.39
CA ASN A 285 -8.77 21.53 -6.68
C ASN A 285 -8.79 20.43 -7.74
N VAL A 286 -9.54 19.37 -7.47
CA VAL A 286 -9.87 18.35 -8.47
C VAL A 286 -11.33 18.49 -8.89
N SER A 287 -11.65 17.96 -10.06
CA SER A 287 -13.04 17.88 -10.53
C SER A 287 -13.89 17.13 -9.52
N GLU A 288 -15.10 17.63 -9.28
CA GLU A 288 -16.06 16.99 -8.40
C GLU A 288 -16.35 15.56 -8.88
N GLN A 289 -16.19 14.59 -7.97
CA GLN A 289 -16.52 13.20 -8.26
C GLN A 289 -17.99 12.92 -7.94
N LYS A 290 -18.66 12.21 -8.84
CA LYS A 290 -20.02 11.70 -8.63
C LYS A 290 -19.90 10.22 -8.31
N ILE A 291 -20.35 9.84 -7.12
CA ILE A 291 -20.28 8.47 -6.62
C ILE A 291 -21.64 7.95 -6.22
N TYR A 292 -21.78 6.64 -6.10
CA TYR A 292 -22.94 6.01 -5.46
C TYR A 292 -22.66 5.71 -3.99
N ALA A 293 -23.72 5.53 -3.19
CA ALA A 293 -23.57 5.20 -1.77
C ALA A 293 -22.75 3.90 -1.60
N GLY A 294 -21.68 3.96 -0.79
CA GLY A 294 -20.76 2.84 -0.57
C GLY A 294 -19.67 2.64 -1.63
N GLN A 295 -19.61 3.49 -2.66
CA GLN A 295 -18.51 3.49 -3.62
C GLN A 295 -17.27 4.20 -3.03
N THR A 296 -16.09 3.64 -3.26
CA THR A 296 -14.82 4.17 -2.76
C THR A 296 -14.34 5.36 -3.60
N LEU A 297 -14.11 6.49 -2.94
CA LEU A 297 -13.42 7.64 -3.50
C LEU A 297 -11.93 7.37 -3.61
N LYS A 298 -11.36 7.69 -4.78
CA LYS A 298 -9.94 7.49 -5.09
C LYS A 298 -9.34 8.82 -5.51
N ASN A 299 -8.29 9.25 -4.81
CA ASN A 299 -7.54 10.46 -5.15
C ASN A 299 -6.05 10.21 -4.95
N TYR A 300 -5.22 10.86 -5.75
CA TYR A 300 -3.77 10.82 -5.58
C TYR A 300 -3.30 12.10 -4.92
N VAL A 301 -2.47 11.98 -3.89
CA VAL A 301 -1.92 13.11 -3.14
C VAL A 301 -0.41 12.99 -3.01
N ALA A 302 0.23 14.15 -2.95
CA ALA A 302 1.66 14.27 -2.70
C ALA A 302 1.92 15.34 -1.63
N LEU A 303 3.01 15.16 -0.90
CA LEU A 303 3.45 16.05 0.16
C LEU A 303 4.74 16.75 -0.24
N PHE A 304 4.84 18.03 0.10
CA PHE A 304 5.99 18.86 -0.21
C PHE A 304 6.52 19.56 1.03
N GLY A 305 7.84 19.50 1.21
CA GLY A 305 8.59 20.23 2.23
C GLY A 305 9.53 21.22 1.55
N TYR A 306 10.02 22.20 2.31
CA TYR A 306 11.04 23.09 1.78
C TYR A 306 12.40 22.40 1.76
N SER A 307 13.04 22.45 0.59
CA SER A 307 14.47 22.21 0.41
C SER A 307 15.32 23.29 1.08
N TYR A 308 16.62 23.04 1.18
CA TYR A 308 17.61 24.00 1.67
C TYR A 308 17.52 25.37 0.97
N PHE A 309 17.29 25.36 -0.35
CA PHE A 309 17.20 26.57 -1.18
C PHE A 309 15.81 27.26 -1.11
N GLY A 310 14.91 26.79 -0.24
CA GLY A 310 13.56 27.33 -0.09
C GLY A 310 12.59 26.95 -1.21
N SER A 311 12.98 26.05 -2.12
CA SER A 311 12.06 25.47 -3.12
C SER A 311 11.27 24.30 -2.53
N LEU A 312 10.04 24.08 -3.00
CA LEU A 312 9.21 22.95 -2.55
C LEU A 312 9.61 21.66 -3.26
N THR A 313 9.98 20.66 -2.48
CA THR A 313 10.43 19.34 -2.93
C THR A 313 9.58 18.25 -2.30
N LEU A 314 9.45 17.10 -2.97
CA LEU A 314 8.70 15.96 -2.44
C LEU A 314 9.24 15.57 -1.06
N THR A 315 8.31 15.22 -0.19
CA THR A 315 8.59 14.71 1.15
C THR A 315 7.49 13.74 1.53
N ASP A 316 7.67 13.09 2.66
CA ASP A 316 6.73 12.15 3.24
C ASP A 316 5.98 12.76 4.43
N GLY A 317 4.93 12.07 4.86
CA GLY A 317 4.18 12.50 6.02
C GLY A 317 2.85 11.77 6.18
N THR A 318 2.15 12.09 7.25
CA THR A 318 0.86 11.47 7.53
C THR A 318 -0.28 12.38 7.09
N VAL A 319 -1.18 11.83 6.31
CA VAL A 319 -2.38 12.50 5.83
C VAL A 319 -3.59 11.98 6.59
N GLN A 320 -4.42 12.90 7.05
CA GLN A 320 -5.65 12.62 7.79
C GLN A 320 -6.84 13.10 6.97
N VAL A 321 -7.87 12.27 6.89
CA VAL A 321 -9.12 12.56 6.18
C VAL A 321 -10.22 12.79 7.20
N TYR A 322 -10.86 13.95 7.13
CA TYR A 322 -11.97 14.34 8.00
C TYR A 322 -13.24 14.57 7.19
N ASN A 323 -14.39 14.37 7.84
CA ASN A 323 -15.69 14.72 7.28
C ASN A 323 -16.04 16.20 7.52
N ASP A 324 -17.22 16.62 7.04
CA ASP A 324 -17.78 17.97 7.23
C ASP A 324 -17.90 18.38 8.72
N THR A 325 -18.02 17.42 9.64
CA THR A 325 -18.11 17.67 11.10
C THR A 325 -16.76 17.58 11.83
N ASN A 326 -15.64 17.55 11.11
CA ASN A 326 -14.26 17.39 11.63
C ASN A 326 -14.02 16.08 12.42
N PHE A 327 -14.79 15.03 12.16
CA PHE A 327 -14.51 13.69 12.66
C PHE A 327 -13.44 13.01 11.79
N LEU A 328 -12.41 12.44 12.43
CA LEU A 328 -11.35 11.71 11.72
C LEU A 328 -11.91 10.41 11.14
N LEU A 329 -11.88 10.30 9.82
CA LEU A 329 -12.40 9.15 9.07
C LEU A 329 -11.32 8.11 8.77
N ASN A 330 -10.15 8.58 8.33
CA ASN A 330 -9.02 7.74 7.94
C ASN A 330 -7.70 8.48 8.16
N GLN A 331 -6.63 7.72 8.36
CA GLN A 331 -5.26 8.21 8.47
C GLN A 331 -4.34 7.30 7.67
N THR A 332 -3.51 7.89 6.81
CA THR A 332 -2.63 7.13 5.92
C THR A 332 -1.29 7.82 5.80
N TYR A 333 -0.20 7.04 5.83
CA TYR A 333 1.14 7.55 5.59
C TYR A 333 1.41 7.61 4.08
N ILE A 334 1.85 8.78 3.62
CA ILE A 334 2.16 9.06 2.23
C ILE A 334 3.69 9.17 2.09
N PRO A 335 4.33 8.32 1.27
CA PRO A 335 5.76 8.42 0.99
C PRO A 335 6.08 9.67 0.15
N ASN A 336 7.34 9.91 -0.16
CA ASN A 336 7.82 11.03 -0.99
C ASN A 336 7.51 10.87 -2.49
N THR A 337 6.33 10.33 -2.83
CA THR A 337 5.84 10.12 -4.19
C THR A 337 4.34 10.35 -4.26
N CYS A 338 3.82 10.54 -5.47
CA CYS A 338 2.38 10.66 -5.69
C CYS A 338 1.67 9.34 -5.35
N SER A 339 0.84 9.35 -4.31
CA SER A 339 0.29 8.12 -3.71
C SER A 339 -1.23 8.16 -3.61
N LEU A 340 -1.86 7.00 -3.78
CA LEU A 340 -3.30 6.83 -3.74
C LEU A 340 -3.83 6.89 -2.30
N ILE A 341 -4.88 7.69 -2.10
CA ILE A 341 -5.74 7.66 -0.92
C ILE A 341 -7.14 7.18 -1.30
N GLU A 342 -7.68 6.30 -0.47
CA GLU A 342 -9.00 5.71 -0.67
C GLU A 342 -9.90 5.96 0.55
N TYR A 343 -11.15 6.32 0.31
CA TYR A 343 -12.15 6.48 1.36
C TYR A 343 -13.54 6.13 0.87
N THR A 344 -14.29 5.35 1.66
CA THR A 344 -15.66 4.95 1.31
C THR A 344 -16.66 5.68 2.23
N PRO A 345 -17.39 6.70 1.75
CA PRO A 345 -18.38 7.39 2.53
C PRO A 345 -19.57 6.48 2.86
N LYS A 346 -19.97 6.46 4.13
CA LYS A 346 -21.19 5.78 4.63
C LYS A 346 -22.44 6.68 4.58
N LEU A 347 -22.44 7.69 3.71
CA LEU A 347 -23.50 8.68 3.61
C LEU A 347 -24.73 8.10 2.92
N THR A 348 -25.89 8.26 3.54
CA THR A 348 -27.21 7.86 2.99
C THR A 348 -27.95 9.00 2.31
N GLN A 349 -27.50 10.25 2.48
CA GLN A 349 -28.14 11.42 1.89
C GLN A 349 -27.67 11.61 0.44
N THR A 350 -28.60 11.46 -0.51
CA THR A 350 -28.35 11.62 -1.94
C THR A 350 -28.56 13.08 -2.38
N GLY A 351 -27.89 13.49 -3.45
CA GLY A 351 -28.04 14.80 -4.09
C GLY A 351 -27.42 15.99 -3.33
N HIS A 352 -26.84 15.75 -2.15
CA HIS A 352 -26.16 16.78 -1.37
C HIS A 352 -24.67 16.83 -1.73
N ARG A 353 -24.15 18.05 -1.86
CA ARG A 353 -22.73 18.29 -2.08
C ARG A 353 -22.00 18.23 -0.74
N SER A 354 -21.19 17.21 -0.56
CA SER A 354 -20.33 17.03 0.62
C SER A 354 -18.88 17.32 0.29
N TYR A 355 -18.05 17.55 1.31
CA TYR A 355 -16.61 17.63 1.13
C TYR A 355 -15.85 16.75 2.11
N LEU A 356 -14.64 16.37 1.73
CA LEU A 356 -13.66 15.80 2.64
C LEU A 356 -12.58 16.84 2.87
N LYS A 357 -12.21 16.98 4.13
CA LYS A 357 -11.10 17.80 4.55
C LYS A 357 -9.88 16.89 4.69
N ILE A 358 -8.92 17.03 3.79
CA ILE A 358 -7.69 16.24 3.81
C ILE A 358 -6.61 17.15 4.37
N THR A 359 -5.99 16.73 5.48
CA THR A 359 -5.00 17.55 6.17
C THR A 359 -3.68 16.84 6.36
N SER A 360 -2.61 17.61 6.26
CA SER A 360 -1.28 17.23 6.73
C SER A 360 -0.88 18.23 7.82
N SER A 361 -0.45 17.72 8.97
CA SER A 361 -0.01 18.54 10.09
C SER A 361 1.49 18.38 10.31
N SER A 362 2.21 19.50 10.35
CA SER A 362 3.62 19.53 10.77
C SER A 362 3.92 20.86 11.50
N GLN A 363 4.70 20.79 12.59
CA GLN A 363 5.14 21.96 13.37
C GLN A 363 4.02 22.94 13.79
N GLY A 364 2.83 22.44 14.16
CA GLY A 364 1.70 23.30 14.54
C GLY A 364 1.00 24.01 13.37
N MET A 365 1.49 23.86 12.14
CA MET A 365 0.78 24.26 10.92
C MET A 365 -0.01 23.07 10.38
N THR A 366 -1.30 23.31 10.11
CA THR A 366 -2.18 22.32 9.47
C THR A 366 -2.54 22.81 8.10
N GLN A 367 -2.06 22.13 7.06
CA GLN A 367 -2.54 22.37 5.71
C GLN A 367 -3.78 21.56 5.45
N THR A 368 -4.65 22.11 4.63
CA THR A 368 -5.94 21.51 4.29
C THR A 368 -6.21 21.68 2.81
N ILE A 369 -6.53 20.58 2.14
CA ILE A 369 -7.19 20.62 0.83
C ILE A 369 -8.59 20.05 0.97
N PHE A 370 -9.49 20.57 0.15
CA PHE A 370 -10.89 20.16 0.14
C PHE A 370 -11.17 19.33 -1.10
N PHE A 371 -11.87 18.21 -0.89
CA PHE A 371 -12.30 17.34 -1.95
C PHE A 371 -13.83 17.30 -1.97
N HIS A 372 -14.43 17.82 -3.03
CA HIS A 372 -15.89 17.86 -3.18
C HIS A 372 -16.41 16.62 -3.92
N PHE A 373 -17.49 16.04 -3.40
CA PHE A 373 -18.16 14.91 -4.03
C PHE A 373 -19.68 14.99 -3.84
N VAL A 374 -20.40 14.35 -4.76
CA VAL A 374 -21.86 14.22 -4.72
C VAL A 374 -22.23 12.75 -4.73
N VAL A 375 -23.07 12.35 -3.77
CA VAL A 375 -23.62 11.00 -3.71
C VAL A 375 -24.92 10.94 -4.51
N ASN A 376 -24.92 10.18 -5.59
CA ASN A 376 -26.09 9.90 -6.39
C ASN A 376 -26.92 8.76 -5.78
N GLU A 377 -28.19 8.71 -6.16
CA GLU A 377 -29.05 7.56 -5.90
C GLU A 377 -28.48 6.29 -6.55
N CYS A 378 -28.74 5.12 -5.94
CA CYS A 378 -28.21 3.85 -6.42
C CYS A 378 -28.64 3.59 -7.88
N PRO A 379 -27.75 3.05 -8.72
CA PRO A 379 -28.06 2.72 -10.09
C PRO A 379 -29.06 1.56 -10.17
N ILE A 380 -29.67 1.37 -11.34
CA ILE A 380 -30.62 0.27 -11.58
C ILE A 380 -29.94 -1.07 -11.26
N GLY A 381 -30.62 -1.92 -10.48
CA GLY A 381 -30.08 -3.21 -10.01
C GLY A 381 -29.44 -3.15 -8.64
N PHE A 382 -29.31 -1.95 -8.09
CA PHE A 382 -28.86 -1.72 -6.73
C PHE A 382 -29.94 -1.00 -5.93
N SER A 383 -29.98 -1.22 -4.63
CA SER A 383 -30.84 -0.51 -3.69
C SER A 383 -30.05 -0.13 -2.45
N THR A 384 -30.40 0.98 -1.82
CA THR A 384 -29.79 1.40 -0.57
C THR A 384 -30.16 0.42 0.55
N SER A 385 -29.15 -0.19 1.16
CA SER A 385 -29.35 -0.97 2.38
C SER A 385 -29.44 -0.03 3.58
N SER A 386 -30.59 -0.04 4.27
CA SER A 386 -30.83 0.78 5.46
C SER A 386 -29.91 0.44 6.64
N SER A 387 -29.32 -0.75 6.67
CA SER A 387 -28.42 -1.21 7.74
C SER A 387 -26.94 -0.92 7.47
N GLN A 388 -26.51 -0.85 6.21
CA GLN A 388 -25.09 -0.69 5.84
C GLN A 388 -24.75 0.69 5.25
N GLY A 389 -25.75 1.48 4.83
CA GLY A 389 -25.52 2.79 4.21
C GLY A 389 -24.79 2.72 2.87
N SER A 390 -24.92 1.59 2.17
CA SER A 390 -24.28 1.28 0.88
C SER A 390 -25.31 0.74 -0.12
N CYS A 391 -25.07 0.93 -1.42
CA CYS A 391 -25.83 0.33 -2.49
C CYS A 391 -25.50 -1.17 -2.60
N THR A 392 -26.46 -2.02 -2.20
CA THR A 392 -26.37 -3.48 -2.35
C THR A 392 -27.26 -3.94 -3.51
N CYS A 393 -27.23 -5.23 -3.86
CA CYS A 393 -28.17 -5.78 -4.85
C CYS A 393 -29.61 -5.38 -4.52
N SER A 394 -30.35 -4.91 -5.53
CA SER A 394 -31.78 -4.64 -5.38
C SER A 394 -32.56 -5.91 -5.07
N GLN A 395 -33.76 -5.76 -4.51
CA GLN A 395 -34.64 -6.89 -4.22
C GLN A 395 -34.98 -7.73 -5.46
N SER A 396 -34.94 -7.15 -6.67
CA SER A 396 -35.15 -7.84 -7.94
C SER A 396 -33.95 -8.66 -8.42
N VAL A 397 -32.73 -8.30 -7.99
CA VAL A 397 -31.48 -8.98 -8.35
C VAL A 397 -31.05 -9.97 -7.26
N SER A 398 -31.29 -9.65 -5.99
CA SER A 398 -30.83 -10.41 -4.83
C SER A 398 -31.36 -11.86 -4.80
N ARG A 399 -30.44 -12.83 -4.77
CA ARG A 399 -30.63 -14.29 -4.59
C ARG A 399 -29.40 -14.88 -3.90
N GLU A 400 -29.48 -16.09 -3.36
CA GLU A 400 -28.37 -16.75 -2.62
C GLU A 400 -27.05 -16.85 -3.43
N ASN A 401 -27.13 -16.97 -4.76
CA ASN A 401 -25.98 -17.11 -5.65
C ASN A 401 -25.62 -15.82 -6.42
N VAL A 402 -26.07 -14.65 -5.96
CA VAL A 402 -25.83 -13.36 -6.64
C VAL A 402 -25.14 -12.37 -5.72
N THR A 403 -24.05 -11.77 -6.19
CA THR A 403 -23.29 -10.74 -5.48
C THR A 403 -23.12 -9.51 -6.37
N CYS A 404 -23.33 -8.32 -5.81
CA CYS A 404 -23.18 -7.05 -6.54
C CYS A 404 -22.06 -6.21 -5.92
N ASP A 405 -21.20 -5.66 -6.78
CA ASP A 405 -20.12 -4.75 -6.40
C ASP A 405 -20.39 -3.35 -6.97
N ILE A 406 -20.58 -2.38 -6.08
CA ILE A 406 -20.87 -0.99 -6.45
C ILE A 406 -19.65 -0.25 -7.02
N ASN A 407 -18.42 -0.67 -6.68
CA ASN A 407 -17.22 0.01 -7.17
C ASN A 407 -17.01 -0.20 -8.68
N THR A 408 -17.35 -1.40 -9.15
CA THR A 408 -17.20 -1.80 -10.56
C THR A 408 -18.53 -1.82 -11.31
N LEU A 409 -19.66 -1.62 -10.61
CA LEU A 409 -21.02 -1.82 -11.11
C LEU A 409 -21.28 -3.24 -11.64
N ASN A 410 -20.49 -4.19 -11.15
CA ASN A 410 -20.54 -5.57 -11.60
C ASN A 410 -21.54 -6.38 -10.77
N ILE A 411 -22.28 -7.25 -11.44
CA ILE A 411 -23.13 -8.28 -10.86
C ILE A 411 -22.49 -9.61 -11.20
N THR A 412 -22.26 -10.43 -10.17
CA THR A 412 -21.76 -11.79 -10.34
C THR A 412 -22.84 -12.76 -9.92
N HIS A 413 -23.13 -13.75 -10.75
CA HIS A 413 -24.03 -14.84 -10.39
C HIS A 413 -23.40 -16.19 -10.66
N ASN A 414 -23.85 -17.20 -9.93
CA ASN A 414 -23.47 -18.59 -10.13
C ASN A 414 -24.70 -19.47 -10.43
N GLY A 415 -24.56 -20.36 -11.39
CA GLY A 415 -25.62 -21.27 -11.85
C GLY A 415 -26.44 -20.74 -13.03
N LEU A 416 -27.42 -21.54 -13.42
CA LEU A 416 -28.30 -21.37 -14.59
C LEU A 416 -29.32 -20.23 -14.40
N LEU A 417 -28.81 -19.01 -14.35
CA LEU A 417 -29.57 -17.78 -14.13
C LEU A 417 -29.31 -16.80 -15.27
N TRP A 418 -30.31 -16.00 -15.60
CA TRP A 418 -30.13 -14.83 -16.45
C TRP A 418 -30.72 -13.60 -15.80
N ILE A 419 -29.91 -12.55 -15.68
CA ILE A 419 -30.30 -11.26 -15.12
C ILE A 419 -30.16 -10.19 -16.22
N GLY A 420 -31.22 -9.44 -16.46
CA GLY A 420 -31.17 -8.33 -17.40
C GLY A 420 -32.34 -7.40 -17.25
N THR A 421 -32.56 -6.53 -18.24
CA THR A 421 -33.64 -5.53 -18.19
C THR A 421 -34.68 -5.78 -19.28
N TYR A 422 -35.91 -5.33 -19.02
CA TYR A 422 -36.98 -5.33 -20.02
C TYR A 422 -36.72 -4.21 -21.02
N HIS A 423 -36.65 -4.56 -22.31
CA HIS A 423 -36.36 -3.62 -23.38
C HIS A 423 -37.48 -2.56 -23.48
N THR A 424 -37.15 -1.31 -23.19
CA THR A 424 -37.99 -0.17 -23.58
C THR A 424 -37.52 0.34 -24.95
N SER A 425 -38.33 1.11 -25.65
CA SER A 425 -37.99 1.69 -26.97
C SER A 425 -36.86 2.72 -26.93
N THR A 426 -36.25 2.97 -25.77
CA THR A 426 -35.13 3.88 -25.54
C THR A 426 -33.86 3.09 -25.23
N PRO A 427 -32.66 3.54 -25.67
CA PRO A 427 -31.40 2.92 -25.28
C PRO A 427 -31.26 2.85 -23.76
N PHE A 428 -30.99 1.65 -23.23
CA PHE A 428 -30.82 1.42 -21.80
C PHE A 428 -29.47 1.98 -21.32
N ASN A 429 -29.47 2.65 -20.17
CA ASN A 429 -28.25 3.11 -19.50
C ASN A 429 -28.30 2.73 -18.02
N ALA A 430 -27.52 1.72 -17.63
CA ALA A 430 -27.45 1.23 -16.25
C ALA A 430 -26.93 2.28 -15.24
N ASN A 431 -26.22 3.31 -15.70
CA ASN A 431 -25.65 4.35 -14.84
C ASN A 431 -26.68 5.44 -14.49
N ALA A 432 -27.85 5.43 -15.12
CA ALA A 432 -28.93 6.36 -14.85
C ALA A 432 -29.93 5.77 -13.84
N THR A 433 -30.47 6.61 -12.96
CA THR A 433 -31.67 6.30 -12.19
C THR A 433 -32.87 6.38 -13.13
N ASN A 434 -33.21 5.26 -13.80
CA ASN A 434 -34.39 5.20 -14.66
C ASN A 434 -35.50 4.44 -13.92
N PRO A 435 -36.55 5.13 -13.44
CA PRO A 435 -37.62 4.50 -12.67
C PRO A 435 -38.48 3.52 -13.49
N ASN A 436 -38.34 3.50 -14.82
CA ASN A 436 -39.13 2.66 -15.71
C ASN A 436 -38.42 1.37 -16.17
N ALA A 437 -37.20 1.11 -15.69
CA ALA A 437 -36.46 -0.10 -16.07
C ALA A 437 -36.85 -1.28 -15.16
N CYS A 438 -37.59 -2.25 -15.71
CA CYS A 438 -37.88 -3.50 -15.02
C CYS A 438 -36.70 -4.47 -15.15
N ILE A 439 -36.22 -4.99 -14.03
CA ILE A 439 -35.17 -6.03 -14.00
C ILE A 439 -35.84 -7.39 -14.01
N ILE A 440 -35.35 -8.25 -14.88
CA ILE A 440 -35.79 -9.62 -15.05
C ILE A 440 -34.68 -10.51 -14.49
N ASN A 441 -35.05 -11.42 -13.61
CA ASN A 441 -34.17 -12.40 -12.98
C ASN A 441 -34.85 -13.76 -13.08
N GLU A 442 -34.49 -14.52 -14.10
CA GLU A 442 -35.19 -15.74 -14.50
C GLU A 442 -34.22 -16.93 -14.59
N ASP A 443 -34.71 -18.12 -14.24
CA ASP A 443 -33.94 -19.35 -14.40
C ASP A 443 -33.77 -19.67 -15.89
N CYS A 444 -32.54 -19.96 -16.29
CA CYS A 444 -32.17 -20.13 -17.68
C CYS A 444 -31.81 -21.59 -17.96
N LEU A 445 -32.73 -22.32 -18.58
CA LEU A 445 -32.55 -23.75 -18.84
C LEU A 445 -31.52 -24.06 -19.94
N PHE A 446 -31.29 -23.16 -20.90
CA PHE A 446 -30.45 -23.44 -22.07
C PHE A 446 -29.56 -22.24 -22.44
N TYR A 447 -28.28 -22.52 -22.70
CA TYR A 447 -27.24 -21.58 -23.20
C TYR A 447 -26.82 -20.43 -22.28
N CYS A 448 -27.22 -20.43 -21.00
CA CYS A 448 -26.56 -19.62 -19.98
C CYS A 448 -25.32 -20.35 -19.44
N SER A 449 -24.33 -19.58 -19.01
CA SER A 449 -23.14 -20.14 -18.37
C SER A 449 -23.50 -20.78 -17.03
N PRO A 450 -23.16 -22.07 -16.80
CA PRO A 450 -23.33 -22.68 -15.49
C PRO A 450 -22.25 -22.27 -14.48
N ASN A 451 -21.13 -21.71 -14.96
CA ASN A 451 -20.01 -21.23 -14.15
C ASN A 451 -20.24 -19.79 -13.67
N PRO A 452 -19.54 -19.33 -12.62
CA PRO A 452 -19.61 -17.94 -12.16
C PRO A 452 -19.31 -16.96 -13.29
N VAL A 453 -20.26 -16.05 -13.56
CA VAL A 453 -20.10 -14.98 -14.54
C VAL A 453 -20.23 -13.62 -13.86
N THR A 454 -19.30 -12.74 -14.16
CA THR A 454 -19.33 -11.33 -13.76
C THR A 454 -19.69 -10.48 -14.97
N PHE A 455 -20.74 -9.68 -14.86
CA PHE A 455 -21.23 -8.84 -15.94
C PHE A 455 -21.72 -7.48 -15.43
N GLN A 456 -21.90 -6.53 -16.35
CA GLN A 456 -22.57 -5.26 -16.09
C GLN A 456 -23.95 -5.29 -16.73
N LEU A 457 -24.93 -4.60 -16.15
CA LEU A 457 -26.29 -4.53 -16.71
C LEU A 457 -26.35 -3.91 -18.12
N ASN A 458 -25.34 -3.15 -18.53
CA ASN A 458 -25.20 -2.67 -19.91
C ASN A 458 -24.79 -3.77 -20.90
N TYR A 459 -24.20 -4.87 -20.43
CA TYR A 459 -23.60 -5.93 -21.22
C TYR A 459 -24.05 -7.32 -20.75
N THR A 460 -25.36 -7.57 -20.81
CA THR A 460 -25.99 -8.80 -20.33
C THR A 460 -25.64 -10.05 -21.13
N ASP A 461 -25.17 -9.90 -22.37
CA ASP A 461 -24.79 -11.00 -23.28
C ASP A 461 -23.62 -11.85 -22.76
N THR A 462 -22.79 -11.29 -21.86
CA THR A 462 -21.66 -12.01 -21.24
C THR A 462 -22.10 -13.22 -20.39
N GLN A 463 -23.38 -13.28 -20.00
CA GLN A 463 -23.97 -14.41 -19.27
C GLN A 463 -24.22 -15.65 -20.17
N CYS A 464 -24.06 -15.51 -21.49
CA CYS A 464 -24.44 -16.50 -22.49
C CYS A 464 -23.24 -17.28 -23.05
N VAL A 465 -23.49 -18.51 -23.49
CA VAL A 465 -22.52 -19.35 -24.22
C VAL A 465 -22.89 -19.49 -25.71
N ASP A 466 -22.00 -20.05 -26.52
CA ASP A 466 -22.23 -20.33 -27.95
C ASP A 466 -22.58 -19.11 -28.82
N ASN A 467 -21.99 -17.94 -28.54
CA ASN A 467 -22.26 -16.66 -29.24
C ASN A 467 -23.74 -16.25 -29.22
N ARG A 468 -24.49 -16.77 -28.25
CA ARG A 468 -25.84 -16.33 -27.95
C ARG A 468 -25.81 -15.08 -27.09
N GLY A 469 -26.93 -14.38 -27.06
CA GLY A 469 -27.12 -13.15 -26.31
C GLY A 469 -28.61 -12.85 -26.16
N HIS A 470 -28.87 -11.62 -25.75
CA HIS A 470 -30.20 -11.08 -25.49
C HIS A 470 -30.90 -11.83 -24.35
N ARG A 471 -32.21 -11.62 -24.21
CA ARG A 471 -33.01 -12.21 -23.14
C ARG A 471 -32.81 -13.74 -23.08
N MET A 472 -32.37 -14.21 -21.91
CA MET A 472 -32.16 -15.63 -21.61
C MET A 472 -31.28 -16.36 -22.63
N CYS A 473 -30.37 -15.65 -23.30
CA CYS A 473 -29.50 -16.25 -24.33
C CYS A 473 -30.29 -16.89 -25.49
N GLY A 474 -31.50 -16.38 -25.75
CA GLY A 474 -32.42 -16.95 -26.73
C GLY A 474 -32.02 -16.67 -28.18
N SER A 475 -31.29 -15.59 -28.43
CA SER A 475 -30.93 -15.12 -29.78
C SER A 475 -29.43 -15.17 -30.02
N CYS A 476 -29.03 -15.13 -31.29
CA CYS A 476 -27.62 -14.93 -31.64
C CYS A 476 -27.23 -13.47 -31.44
N THR A 477 -26.00 -13.23 -30.99
CA THR A 477 -25.42 -11.89 -30.92
C THR A 477 -25.33 -11.24 -32.29
N GLU A 478 -25.18 -9.92 -32.34
CA GLU A 478 -25.04 -9.20 -33.62
C GLU A 478 -23.92 -9.80 -34.48
N LYS A 479 -24.18 -9.94 -35.80
CA LYS A 479 -23.31 -10.59 -36.81
C LYS A 479 -23.26 -12.12 -36.74
N TYR A 480 -24.04 -12.75 -35.87
CA TYR A 480 -24.22 -14.20 -35.82
C TYR A 480 -25.65 -14.58 -36.19
N SER A 481 -25.81 -15.77 -36.79
CA SER A 481 -27.11 -16.36 -37.09
C SER A 481 -27.09 -17.86 -36.85
N LEU A 482 -28.27 -18.49 -36.82
CA LEU A 482 -28.38 -19.92 -36.61
C LEU A 482 -27.78 -20.67 -37.81
N LEU A 483 -26.94 -21.66 -37.50
CA LEU A 483 -26.45 -22.60 -38.51
C LEU A 483 -27.60 -23.50 -38.97
N MET A 484 -27.71 -23.74 -40.28
CA MET A 484 -28.78 -24.55 -40.85
C MET A 484 -28.80 -25.96 -40.23
N GLY A 485 -29.93 -26.34 -39.62
CA GLY A 485 -30.09 -27.63 -38.94
C GLY A 485 -29.47 -27.73 -37.53
N SER A 486 -29.02 -26.60 -36.95
CA SER A 486 -28.41 -26.55 -35.62
C SER A 486 -28.97 -25.41 -34.77
N ASN A 487 -28.79 -25.53 -33.45
CA ASN A 487 -29.09 -24.50 -32.45
C ASN A 487 -27.89 -23.59 -32.14
N LYS A 488 -26.75 -23.81 -32.80
CA LYS A 488 -25.52 -23.03 -32.62
C LYS A 488 -25.52 -21.77 -33.48
N CYS A 489 -25.05 -20.67 -32.90
CA CYS A 489 -24.87 -19.41 -33.61
C CYS A 489 -23.50 -19.39 -34.32
N GLY A 490 -23.54 -19.28 -35.64
CA GLY A 490 -22.36 -19.15 -36.49
C GLY A 490 -22.26 -17.74 -37.07
N GLN A 491 -21.05 -17.32 -37.42
CA GLN A 491 -20.83 -16.00 -37.99
C GLN A 491 -21.44 -15.91 -39.39
N CYS A 492 -22.20 -14.84 -39.64
CA CYS A 492 -22.75 -14.57 -40.96
C CYS A 492 -21.61 -14.34 -41.95
N HIS A 493 -21.52 -15.18 -42.98
CA HIS A 493 -20.55 -14.98 -44.07
C HIS A 493 -21.09 -13.95 -45.08
N ASN A 494 -20.19 -13.31 -45.83
CA ASN A 494 -20.50 -12.25 -46.80
C ASN A 494 -21.57 -12.65 -47.84
N ASN A 495 -22.28 -11.68 -48.41
CA ASN A 495 -23.36 -11.89 -49.40
C ASN A 495 -22.99 -12.87 -50.55
N TYR A 496 -21.72 -12.92 -50.96
CA TYR A 496 -21.25 -13.82 -52.02
C TYR A 496 -21.35 -15.31 -51.67
N THR A 497 -21.10 -15.72 -50.42
CA THR A 497 -21.21 -17.14 -50.03
C THR A 497 -22.66 -17.58 -49.96
N MET A 498 -23.58 -16.70 -49.55
CA MET A 498 -25.02 -16.99 -49.55
C MET A 498 -25.53 -17.23 -50.98
N ILE A 499 -25.12 -16.41 -51.95
CA ILE A 499 -25.48 -16.57 -53.36
C ILE A 499 -24.91 -17.90 -53.92
N ALA A 500 -23.69 -18.26 -53.55
CA ALA A 500 -23.08 -19.53 -53.95
C ALA A 500 -23.86 -20.75 -53.42
N TRP A 501 -24.31 -20.72 -52.15
CA TRP A 501 -25.16 -21.78 -51.61
C TRP A 501 -26.52 -21.87 -52.32
N ILE A 502 -27.18 -20.74 -52.60
CA ILE A 502 -28.44 -20.73 -53.35
C ILE A 502 -28.26 -21.31 -54.75
N ALA A 503 -27.18 -20.93 -55.46
CA ALA A 503 -26.87 -21.46 -56.78
C ALA A 503 -26.58 -22.98 -56.74
N LEU A 504 -25.85 -23.45 -55.72
CA LEU A 504 -25.57 -24.87 -55.53
C LEU A 504 -26.85 -25.67 -55.27
N PHE A 505 -27.74 -25.20 -54.39
CA PHE A 505 -29.03 -25.86 -54.15
C PHE A 505 -29.93 -25.85 -55.38
N ALA A 506 -29.93 -24.77 -56.17
CA ALA A 506 -30.69 -24.70 -57.42
C ALA A 506 -30.17 -25.72 -58.46
N VAL A 507 -28.84 -25.80 -58.64
CA VAL A 507 -28.22 -26.76 -59.58
C VAL A 507 -28.44 -28.20 -59.11
N MET A 508 -28.26 -28.49 -57.82
CA MET A 508 -28.52 -29.81 -57.25
C MET A 508 -29.99 -30.20 -57.35
N GLY A 509 -30.91 -29.24 -57.18
CA GLY A 509 -32.35 -29.46 -57.39
C GLY A 509 -32.67 -29.85 -58.84
N VAL A 510 -32.09 -29.15 -59.82
CA VAL A 510 -32.27 -29.48 -61.25
C VAL A 510 -31.62 -30.82 -61.59
N LEU A 511 -30.40 -31.10 -61.07
CA LEU A 511 -29.72 -32.39 -61.23
C LEU A 511 -30.53 -33.54 -60.65
N LEU A 512 -31.14 -33.35 -59.47
CA LEU A 512 -32.02 -34.33 -58.85
C LEU A 512 -33.23 -34.61 -59.75
N VAL A 513 -33.85 -33.57 -60.32
CA VAL A 513 -34.98 -33.73 -61.26
C VAL A 513 -34.54 -34.49 -62.52
N VAL A 514 -33.38 -34.16 -63.10
CA VAL A 514 -32.82 -34.86 -64.27
C VAL A 514 -32.49 -36.33 -63.93
N LEU A 515 -31.94 -36.60 -62.75
CA LEU A 515 -31.67 -37.96 -62.26
C LEU A 515 -32.97 -38.77 -62.11
N LEU A 516 -34.02 -38.17 -61.54
CA LEU A 516 -35.34 -38.81 -61.39
C LEU A 516 -35.95 -39.15 -62.76
N ILE A 517 -35.80 -38.27 -63.75
CA ILE A 517 -36.24 -38.52 -65.13
C ILE A 517 -35.39 -39.63 -65.78
N ALA A 518 -34.06 -39.58 -65.67
CA ALA A 518 -33.16 -40.56 -66.27
C ALA A 518 -33.34 -41.97 -65.69
N LEU A 519 -33.66 -42.08 -64.40
CA LEU A 519 -33.95 -43.35 -63.73
C LEU A 519 -35.41 -43.81 -63.91
N ASN A 520 -36.24 -43.10 -64.69
CA ASN A 520 -37.68 -43.35 -64.84
C ASN A 520 -38.41 -43.50 -63.49
N LEU A 521 -37.94 -42.80 -62.46
CA LEU A 521 -38.56 -42.75 -61.13
C LEU A 521 -39.67 -41.71 -61.16
N THR A 522 -40.76 -41.98 -61.89
CA THR A 522 -41.95 -41.14 -61.83
C THR A 522 -42.75 -41.47 -60.57
N VAL A 523 -43.48 -40.47 -60.03
CA VAL A 523 -44.39 -40.66 -58.87
C VAL A 523 -45.48 -41.72 -59.16
N SER A 524 -45.67 -42.05 -60.44
CA SER A 524 -46.57 -43.09 -60.95
C SER A 524 -45.94 -44.49 -61.13
N VAL A 525 -44.62 -44.65 -61.01
CA VAL A 525 -43.94 -45.94 -61.09
C VAL A 525 -43.73 -46.51 -59.68
N GLY A 526 -44.09 -47.79 -59.50
CA GLY A 526 -44.31 -48.41 -58.18
C GLY A 526 -43.11 -48.47 -57.22
N THR A 527 -41.89 -48.16 -57.66
CA THR A 527 -40.68 -48.21 -56.83
C THR A 527 -40.63 -47.11 -55.77
N LEU A 528 -41.03 -45.87 -56.10
CA LEU A 528 -41.00 -44.75 -55.15
C LEU A 528 -42.17 -44.84 -54.15
N ASN A 529 -43.35 -45.26 -54.64
CA ASN A 529 -44.50 -45.56 -53.78
C ASN A 529 -44.22 -46.76 -52.87
N GLY A 530 -43.46 -47.76 -53.35
CA GLY A 530 -42.97 -48.89 -52.56
C GLY A 530 -41.96 -48.47 -51.48
N LEU A 531 -41.07 -47.52 -51.77
CA LEU A 531 -40.09 -47.00 -50.81
C LEU A 531 -40.73 -46.09 -49.75
N LEU A 532 -41.73 -45.29 -50.14
CA LEU A 532 -42.58 -44.53 -49.21
C LEU A 532 -43.44 -45.45 -48.34
N PHE A 533 -44.01 -46.50 -48.93
CA PHE A 533 -44.77 -47.51 -48.18
C PHE A 533 -43.85 -48.28 -47.22
N TYR A 534 -42.63 -48.62 -47.65
CA TYR A 534 -41.62 -49.24 -46.80
C TYR A 534 -41.17 -48.31 -45.67
N ALA A 535 -40.90 -47.03 -45.94
CA ALA A 535 -40.53 -46.05 -44.91
C ALA A 535 -41.67 -45.83 -43.91
N ASN A 536 -42.92 -45.79 -44.36
CA ASN A 536 -44.09 -45.71 -43.49
C ASN A 536 -44.32 -46.98 -42.69
N ILE A 537 -44.06 -48.17 -43.26
CA ILE A 537 -44.07 -49.44 -42.52
C ILE A 537 -42.97 -49.45 -41.46
N VAL A 538 -41.75 -49.01 -41.79
CA VAL A 538 -40.65 -48.94 -40.82
C VAL A 538 -40.97 -47.96 -39.70
N ASN A 539 -41.52 -46.78 -40.00
CA ASN A 539 -41.96 -45.83 -38.98
C ASN A 539 -43.08 -46.41 -38.11
N PHE A 540 -44.05 -47.10 -38.72
CA PHE A 540 -45.12 -47.76 -37.96
C PHE A 540 -44.58 -48.89 -37.08
N ILE A 541 -43.67 -49.73 -37.59
CA ILE A 541 -42.98 -50.76 -36.81
C ILE A 541 -42.17 -50.11 -35.68
N LEU A 542 -41.47 -49.00 -35.94
CA LEU A 542 -40.70 -48.29 -34.91
C LEU A 542 -41.61 -47.75 -33.80
N ILE A 543 -42.76 -47.16 -34.16
CA ILE A 543 -43.77 -46.68 -33.20
C ILE A 543 -44.37 -47.86 -32.42
N VAL A 544 -44.70 -48.97 -33.09
CA VAL A 544 -45.24 -50.18 -32.44
C VAL A 544 -44.20 -50.82 -31.52
N VAL A 545 -42.93 -50.91 -31.93
CA VAL A 545 -41.82 -51.41 -31.09
C VAL A 545 -41.58 -50.47 -29.91
N TYR A 546 -41.65 -49.15 -30.12
CA TYR A 546 -41.51 -48.17 -29.04
C TYR A 546 -42.69 -48.26 -28.05
N HIS A 547 -43.91 -48.42 -28.54
CA HIS A 547 -45.08 -48.62 -27.69
C HIS A 547 -45.07 -49.98 -26.98
N LEU A 548 -44.59 -51.04 -27.64
CA LEU A 548 -44.41 -52.36 -27.04
C LEU A 548 -43.29 -52.33 -25.98
N TYR A 549 -42.20 -51.62 -26.24
CA TYR A 549 -41.13 -51.34 -25.28
C TYR A 549 -41.66 -50.60 -24.06
N LEU A 550 -42.48 -49.56 -24.26
CA LEU A 550 -43.10 -48.81 -23.17
C LEU A 550 -44.11 -49.67 -22.37
N GLN A 551 -44.89 -50.52 -23.04
CA GLN A 551 -45.81 -51.45 -22.37
C GLN A 551 -45.05 -52.54 -21.59
N LEU A 552 -43.94 -53.05 -22.14
CA LEU A 552 -43.08 -54.04 -21.48
C LEU A 552 -42.29 -53.43 -20.30
N SER A 553 -41.86 -52.17 -20.40
CA SER A 553 -41.11 -51.49 -19.31
C SER A 553 -41.97 -51.23 -18.06
N HIS A 554 -43.30 -51.23 -18.19
CA HIS A 554 -44.23 -51.08 -17.06
C HIS A 554 -44.63 -52.41 -16.38
N MET A 555 -44.34 -53.57 -16.97
CA MET A 555 -44.52 -54.86 -16.28
C MET A 555 -43.35 -55.11 -15.31
N LYS A 556 -43.66 -55.20 -14.01
CA LYS A 556 -42.68 -55.49 -12.93
C LYS A 556 -41.84 -56.77 -13.15
N CYS A 557 -42.28 -57.68 -14.03
CA CYS A 557 -41.55 -58.90 -14.37
C CYS A 557 -40.40 -58.67 -15.38
N TYR A 558 -40.48 -57.61 -16.20
CA TYR A 558 -39.48 -57.31 -17.24
C TYR A 558 -38.16 -56.81 -16.63
N ASP A 559 -38.24 -56.00 -15.58
CA ASP A 559 -37.06 -55.52 -14.84
C ASP A 559 -36.32 -56.67 -14.14
N ALA A 560 -37.04 -57.71 -13.70
CA ALA A 560 -36.46 -58.93 -13.13
C ALA A 560 -35.77 -59.81 -14.19
N LEU A 561 -36.24 -59.80 -15.44
CA LEU A 561 -35.67 -60.59 -16.54
C LEU A 561 -34.42 -59.94 -17.14
N ILE A 562 -34.41 -58.62 -17.31
CA ILE A 562 -33.25 -57.82 -17.74
C ILE A 562 -32.13 -57.90 -16.69
N LYS A 563 -32.46 -57.75 -15.39
CA LYS A 563 -31.47 -57.93 -14.30
C LYS A 563 -30.88 -59.34 -14.25
N LYS A 564 -31.61 -60.37 -14.67
CA LYS A 564 -31.09 -61.75 -14.75
C LYS A 564 -30.19 -62.00 -15.96
N LEU A 565 -30.42 -61.30 -17.07
CA LEU A 565 -29.60 -61.38 -18.28
C LEU A 565 -28.28 -60.58 -18.17
N PHE A 566 -28.25 -59.50 -17.37
CA PHE A 566 -27.07 -58.64 -17.21
C PHE A 566 -26.34 -58.76 -15.86
N LYS A 567 -26.84 -59.51 -14.87
CA LYS A 567 -26.05 -59.86 -13.66
C LYS A 567 -25.07 -60.99 -13.93
N LYS A 568 -23.96 -60.66 -14.59
CA LYS A 568 -22.69 -61.35 -14.38
C LYS A 568 -21.51 -60.39 -14.54
N GLN A 569 -21.56 -59.26 -13.85
CA GLN A 569 -20.33 -58.55 -13.49
C GLN A 569 -20.56 -57.71 -12.22
N ASP A 570 -19.76 -58.05 -11.23
CA ASP A 570 -19.30 -57.29 -10.06
C ASP A 570 -20.24 -56.95 -8.89
N LYS A 571 -19.79 -57.51 -7.75
CA LYS A 571 -19.97 -57.12 -6.35
C LYS A 571 -19.45 -55.68 -6.14
N ASP A 572 -19.86 -54.87 -5.17
CA ASP A 572 -19.94 -55.03 -3.71
C ASP A 572 -20.73 -53.84 -3.10
N ASP A 573 -21.12 -53.99 -1.83
CA ASP A 573 -21.44 -53.00 -0.78
C ASP A 573 -22.81 -52.27 -0.70
N ASP A 574 -23.67 -52.84 0.16
CA ASP A 574 -24.36 -52.30 1.37
C ASP A 574 -25.21 -50.99 1.37
N PRO A 575 -26.18 -50.87 2.32
CA PRO A 575 -27.54 -50.38 2.03
C PRO A 575 -27.82 -48.97 2.58
N LEU A 576 -28.75 -48.25 1.95
CA LEU A 576 -29.35 -47.08 2.61
C LEU A 576 -30.80 -46.79 2.19
N LEU A 577 -31.64 -46.75 3.24
CA LEU A 577 -32.81 -45.91 3.48
C LEU A 577 -34.03 -46.00 2.53
N ASP A 578 -35.03 -46.67 3.10
CA ASP A 578 -36.47 -46.45 2.94
C ASP A 578 -36.81 -44.94 2.92
N VAL A 579 -37.30 -44.46 1.78
CA VAL A 579 -38.15 -43.28 1.70
C VAL A 579 -39.35 -43.65 0.85
N THR A 580 -40.46 -43.81 1.54
CA THR A 580 -41.80 -43.98 0.99
C THR A 580 -42.23 -42.65 0.36
N GLU A 581 -42.16 -42.54 -0.97
CA GLU A 581 -42.86 -41.48 -1.70
C GLU A 581 -44.02 -42.06 -2.51
N SER A 582 -45.22 -41.62 -2.16
CA SER A 582 -46.45 -41.89 -2.89
C SER A 582 -46.37 -41.29 -4.29
N HIS A 583 -46.45 -42.14 -5.32
CA HIS A 583 -46.58 -41.69 -6.70
C HIS A 583 -47.84 -40.82 -6.88
N LEU A 584 -47.63 -39.56 -7.25
CA LEU A 584 -48.69 -38.66 -7.72
C LEU A 584 -49.24 -39.17 -9.05
N THR A 585 -50.56 -39.05 -9.23
CA THR A 585 -51.24 -39.42 -10.48
C THR A 585 -50.90 -38.44 -11.61
N VAL A 586 -51.04 -38.88 -12.87
CA VAL A 586 -50.74 -38.08 -14.08
C VAL A 586 -51.47 -36.73 -14.08
N ASP A 587 -52.67 -36.65 -13.49
CA ASP A 587 -53.43 -35.39 -13.35
C ASP A 587 -52.89 -34.44 -12.26
N GLN A 588 -52.14 -34.97 -11.29
CA GLN A 588 -51.40 -34.16 -10.30
C GLN A 588 -50.07 -33.66 -10.88
N GLN A 589 -49.36 -34.48 -11.66
CA GLN A 589 -48.15 -34.03 -12.38
C GLN A 589 -48.47 -32.96 -13.44
N ARG A 590 -49.62 -33.09 -14.12
CA ARG A 590 -50.08 -32.10 -15.12
C ARG A 590 -50.45 -30.74 -14.50
N ARG A 591 -50.81 -30.69 -13.21
CA ARG A 591 -51.00 -29.43 -12.46
C ARG A 591 -49.70 -28.80 -11.97
N ALA A 592 -48.63 -29.59 -11.79
CA ALA A 592 -47.30 -29.08 -11.46
C ALA A 592 -46.51 -28.58 -12.69
N MET A 593 -46.91 -28.98 -13.90
CA MET A 593 -46.26 -28.62 -15.17
C MET A 593 -46.92 -27.44 -15.91
N VAL A 594 -47.86 -26.75 -15.27
CA VAL A 594 -48.33 -25.43 -15.70
C VAL A 594 -47.62 -24.43 -14.78
N PRO A 595 -46.76 -23.53 -15.29
CA PRO A 595 -46.26 -22.43 -14.48
C PRO A 595 -47.47 -21.52 -14.17
N SER A 596 -48.10 -21.74 -13.02
CA SER A 596 -48.88 -20.69 -12.38
C SER A 596 -47.88 -19.66 -11.88
N SER A 597 -48.05 -18.42 -12.33
CA SER A 597 -47.24 -17.26 -11.98
C SER A 597 -45.87 -17.21 -12.66
N THR A 598 -45.84 -16.56 -13.83
CA THR A 598 -44.80 -15.56 -14.07
C THR A 598 -44.85 -14.64 -12.86
N ASP A 599 -43.88 -14.75 -11.95
CA ASP A 599 -43.73 -13.78 -10.86
C ASP A 599 -43.13 -12.51 -11.47
N VAL A 600 -43.91 -11.87 -12.36
CA VAL A 600 -43.73 -10.48 -12.72
C VAL A 600 -44.02 -9.71 -11.45
N ARG A 601 -42.99 -9.53 -10.61
CA ARG A 601 -43.03 -8.46 -9.63
C ARG A 601 -43.11 -7.16 -10.42
N ARG A 602 -44.34 -6.69 -10.63
CA ARG A 602 -44.59 -5.31 -11.05
C ARG A 602 -43.81 -4.42 -10.09
N CYS A 603 -42.89 -3.64 -10.63
CA CYS A 603 -42.39 -2.46 -9.94
C CYS A 603 -43.61 -1.61 -9.60
N VAL A 604 -43.84 -1.42 -8.31
CA VAL A 604 -44.87 -0.49 -7.83
C VAL A 604 -44.38 0.91 -8.18
N SER A 605 -45.23 1.67 -8.87
CA SER A 605 -45.12 3.11 -9.09
C SER A 605 -45.04 3.88 -7.78
#